data_AF-A0A9Q3M6P2-F1
#
_entry.id   AF-A0A9Q3M6P2-F1
#
_cell.length_a   1.000
_cell.length_b   1.000
_cell.length_c   1.000
_cell.angle_alpha   90.00
_cell.angle_beta   90.00
_cell.angle_gamma   90.00
#
_symmetry.space_group_name_H-M   'P 1'
#
loop_
_entity.id
_entity.type
_entity.pdbx_description
1 polymer ?
#
loop_
_entity_poly.entity_id
_entity_poly.type
_entity_poly.pdbx_seq_one_letter_code
_entity_poly.pdbx_strand_id
1 'polypeptide(L)'
;MIITSREFTSAAEMRAHAAAVHQRCFNPAIRPATPGAFPQAVPTVAQIREFCARPAPAWESGLVTFDAHVVAYRVAQSISSFSLSGEVRTGDWGGPKIRRSIDAIVKEVLENYPGVTVDNIQSVRRTHDIVPARRVCMFEVYRQRPDLSLPMIARWFRKDHTTVLYAVNKEKSLRGIA
;
A
#
# COMPACT_ATOMS: atom_id res chain seq x y z
N MET A 1 18.05 -2.11 47.11
CA MET A 1 17.90 -0.71 47.54
C MET A 1 17.06 -0.72 48.81
N ILE A 2 17.67 -0.49 49.97
CA ILE A 2 16.97 -0.49 51.26
C ILE A 2 16.21 0.83 51.36
N ILE A 3 14.88 0.80 51.34
CA ILE A 3 14.06 1.99 51.52
C ILE A 3 13.93 2.21 53.02
N THR A 4 14.72 3.13 53.58
CA THR A 4 14.60 3.54 54.98
C THR A 4 13.35 4.43 55.14
N SER A 5 12.44 4.06 56.04
CA SER A 5 11.31 4.93 56.41
C SER A 5 11.84 6.20 57.08
N ARG A 6 11.42 7.37 56.59
CA ARG A 6 11.81 8.66 57.18
C ARG A 6 10.91 8.95 58.38
N GLU A 7 11.50 9.24 59.52
CA GLU A 7 10.77 9.70 60.71
C GLU A 7 10.55 11.21 60.63
N PHE A 8 9.34 11.69 60.97
CA PHE A 8 9.01 13.12 61.00
C PHE A 8 8.93 13.57 62.46
N THR A 9 9.66 14.62 62.82
CA THR A 9 9.75 15.11 64.21
C THR A 9 8.67 16.14 64.56
N SER A 10 7.98 16.67 63.54
CA SER A 10 6.94 17.68 63.69
C SER A 10 5.85 17.55 62.60
N ALA A 11 4.62 17.91 62.95
CA ALA A 11 3.50 17.96 61.99
C ALA A 11 3.73 18.97 60.86
N ALA A 12 4.51 20.03 61.11
CA ALA A 12 4.87 21.01 60.07
C ALA A 12 5.79 20.38 59.01
N GLU A 13 6.76 19.58 59.46
CA GLU A 13 7.71 18.88 58.59
C GLU A 13 7.01 17.84 57.72
N MET A 14 6.05 17.09 58.29
CA MET A 14 5.23 16.13 57.56
C MET A 14 4.42 16.79 56.43
N ARG A 15 3.78 17.94 56.71
CA ARG A 15 3.02 18.70 55.69
C ARG A 15 3.93 19.26 54.61
N ALA A 16 5.10 19.79 54.97
CA ALA A 16 6.08 20.30 54.01
C ALA A 16 6.60 19.19 53.09
N HIS A 17 6.88 18.01 53.65
CA HIS A 17 7.29 16.85 52.86
C HIS A 17 6.18 16.38 51.90
N ALA A 18 4.93 16.30 52.37
CA ALA A 18 3.80 15.95 51.53
C ALA A 18 3.61 16.95 50.38
N ALA A 19 3.70 18.26 50.67
CA ALA A 19 3.65 19.31 49.66
C ALA A 19 4.78 19.19 48.63
N ALA A 20 6.01 18.90 49.06
CA ALA A 20 7.16 18.71 48.18
C ALA A 20 7.01 17.47 47.27
N VAL A 21 6.53 16.34 47.81
CA VAL A 21 6.23 15.14 47.03
C VAL A 21 5.14 15.43 45.99
N HIS A 22 4.08 16.14 46.39
CA HIS A 22 2.99 16.52 45.49
C HIS A 22 3.49 17.44 44.36
N GLN A 23 4.30 18.45 44.66
CA GLN A 23 4.92 19.31 43.64
C GLN A 23 5.79 18.50 42.67
N ARG A 24 6.60 17.57 43.17
CA ARG A 24 7.49 16.76 42.32
C ARG A 24 6.73 15.81 41.40
N CYS A 25 5.69 15.15 41.91
CA CYS A 25 4.97 14.13 41.15
C CYS A 25 3.88 14.71 40.25
N PHE A 26 3.19 15.77 40.68
CA PHE A 26 1.99 16.28 40.01
C PHE A 26 2.14 17.67 39.39
N ASN A 27 3.23 18.40 39.68
CA ASN A 27 3.48 19.70 39.05
C ASN A 27 4.98 19.86 38.68
N PRO A 28 5.51 19.00 37.80
CA PRO A 28 6.91 19.07 37.42
C PRO A 28 7.20 20.43 36.75
N ALA A 29 8.31 21.07 37.15
CA ALA A 29 8.73 22.30 36.50
C ALA A 29 9.00 22.03 35.02
N ILE A 30 8.24 22.69 34.14
CA ILE A 30 8.47 22.68 32.70
C ILE A 30 9.85 23.31 32.47
N ARG A 31 10.79 22.57 31.87
CA ARG A 31 12.06 23.18 31.45
C ARG A 31 11.75 24.30 30.47
N PRO A 32 12.23 25.54 30.69
CA PRO A 32 12.07 26.59 29.70
C PRO A 32 12.71 26.11 28.39
N ALA A 33 12.00 26.27 27.27
CA ALA A 33 12.57 25.98 25.97
C ALA A 33 13.87 26.78 25.83
N THR A 34 14.98 26.10 25.50
CA THR A 34 16.23 26.78 25.17
C THR A 34 15.92 27.80 24.09
N PRO A 35 16.24 29.10 24.26
CA PRO A 35 16.06 30.07 23.19
C PRO A 35 16.79 29.53 21.95
N GLY A 36 16.07 29.51 20.83
CA GLY A 36 16.33 28.66 19.68
C GLY A 36 17.79 28.57 19.29
N ALA A 37 18.22 27.37 18.94
CA ALA A 37 19.43 27.18 18.16
C ALA A 37 19.44 28.22 17.04
N PHE A 38 20.50 29.03 16.99
CA PHE A 38 20.74 29.98 15.91
C PHE A 38 20.42 29.30 14.57
N PRO A 39 19.77 29.98 13.61
CA PRO A 39 19.53 29.38 12.31
C PRO A 39 20.87 28.86 11.80
N GLN A 40 21.01 27.54 11.68
CA GLN A 40 22.22 26.97 11.12
C GLN A 40 22.35 27.60 9.73
N ALA A 41 23.47 28.27 9.48
CA ALA A 41 23.75 28.80 8.16
C ALA A 41 23.61 27.62 7.19
N VAL A 42 22.61 27.68 6.31
CA VAL A 42 22.42 26.68 5.27
C VAL A 42 23.77 26.55 4.60
N PRO A 43 24.39 25.35 4.54
CA PRO A 43 25.70 25.23 3.91
C PRO A 43 25.53 25.76 2.49
N THR A 44 26.27 26.81 2.14
CA THR A 44 26.29 27.33 0.78
C THR A 44 26.71 26.16 -0.09
N VAL A 45 25.76 25.57 -0.81
CA VAL A 45 26.04 24.48 -1.73
C VAL A 45 27.05 25.04 -2.71
N ALA A 46 28.29 24.57 -2.65
CA ALA A 46 29.33 25.00 -3.57
C ALA A 46 28.75 24.83 -4.98
N GLN A 47 28.77 25.90 -5.77
CA GLN A 47 28.31 25.81 -7.16
C GLN A 47 29.07 24.66 -7.80
N ILE A 48 28.33 23.67 -8.28
CA ILE A 48 28.88 22.54 -9.04
C ILE A 48 29.61 23.20 -10.20
N ARG A 49 30.96 23.20 -10.15
CA ARG A 49 31.74 23.59 -11.32
C ARG A 49 31.38 22.55 -12.36
N GLU A 50 30.66 22.97 -13.39
CA GLU A 50 30.37 22.15 -14.54
C GLU A 50 31.73 21.69 -15.08
N PHE A 51 32.10 20.46 -14.74
CA PHE A 51 33.15 19.77 -15.46
C PHE A 51 32.60 19.65 -16.88
N CYS A 52 33.04 20.52 -17.78
CA CYS A 52 32.91 20.28 -19.21
C CYS A 52 33.80 19.08 -19.54
N ALA A 53 33.34 17.88 -19.17
CA ALA A 53 33.85 16.65 -19.71
C ALA A 53 33.66 16.75 -21.23
N ARG A 54 34.71 16.42 -21.99
CA ARG A 54 34.59 16.25 -23.45
C ARG A 54 33.35 15.39 -23.72
N PRO A 55 32.53 15.70 -24.74
CA PRO A 55 31.39 14.86 -25.05
C PRO A 55 31.91 13.43 -25.23
N ALA A 56 31.40 12.51 -24.42
CA ALA A 56 31.81 11.13 -24.50
C ALA A 56 31.57 10.64 -25.94
N PRO A 57 32.49 9.86 -26.52
CA PRO A 57 32.26 9.27 -27.84
C PRO A 57 30.92 8.54 -27.88
N ALA A 58 30.23 8.55 -29.03
CA ALA A 58 28.80 8.21 -29.14
C ALA A 58 28.39 6.83 -28.60
N TRP A 59 29.33 5.88 -28.52
CA TRP A 59 29.13 4.54 -27.92
C TRP A 59 29.07 4.54 -26.38
N GLU A 60 29.40 5.66 -25.75
CA GLU A 60 29.43 5.89 -24.30
C GLU A 60 28.37 6.93 -23.89
N SER A 61 27.73 7.60 -24.89
CA SER A 61 26.73 8.66 -24.69
C SER A 61 25.29 8.17 -24.51
N GLY A 62 25.07 6.87 -24.25
CA GLY A 62 23.76 6.39 -23.86
C GLY A 62 23.72 4.89 -23.54
N LEU A 63 22.81 4.51 -22.65
CA LEU A 63 22.30 3.13 -22.59
C LEU A 63 21.53 2.87 -23.89
N VAL A 64 22.24 2.53 -24.97
CA VAL A 64 21.63 1.69 -25.98
C VAL A 64 21.47 0.35 -25.28
N THR A 65 20.30 0.10 -24.70
CA THR A 65 19.96 -1.25 -24.25
C THR A 65 20.27 -2.17 -25.43
N PHE A 66 20.96 -3.28 -25.18
CA PHE A 66 21.37 -4.24 -26.21
C PHE A 66 20.26 -4.52 -27.26
N ASP A 67 19.01 -4.47 -26.83
CA ASP A 67 17.80 -4.71 -27.62
C ASP A 67 17.14 -3.48 -28.27
N ALA A 68 17.75 -2.30 -28.29
CA ALA A 68 17.14 -1.10 -28.88
C ALA A 68 16.71 -1.31 -30.34
N HIS A 69 17.51 -2.05 -31.11
CA HIS A 69 17.22 -2.41 -32.49
C HIS A 69 16.04 -3.40 -32.62
N VAL A 70 15.89 -4.32 -31.66
CA VAL A 70 14.77 -5.27 -31.60
C VAL A 70 13.46 -4.56 -31.29
N VAL A 71 13.50 -3.58 -30.38
CA VAL A 71 12.34 -2.74 -30.06
C VAL A 71 11.91 -1.93 -31.28
N ALA A 72 12.86 -1.28 -31.97
CA ALA A 72 12.57 -0.51 -33.18
C ALA A 72 11.95 -1.37 -34.30
N TYR A 73 12.51 -2.56 -34.55
CA TYR A 73 11.98 -3.49 -35.55
C TYR A 73 10.55 -3.96 -35.22
N ARG A 74 10.27 -4.27 -33.95
CA ARG A 74 8.93 -4.69 -33.50
C ARG A 74 7.91 -3.56 -33.59
N VAL A 75 8.31 -2.33 -33.23
CA VAL A 75 7.46 -1.14 -33.41
C VAL A 75 7.12 -0.96 -34.89
N ALA A 76 8.11 -1.04 -35.79
CA ALA A 76 7.89 -0.94 -37.23
C ALA A 76 6.91 -1.99 -37.76
N GLN A 77 7.03 -3.26 -37.32
CA GLN A 77 6.06 -4.31 -37.68
C GLN A 77 4.66 -4.05 -37.13
N SER A 78 4.52 -3.52 -35.91
CA SER A 78 3.22 -3.18 -35.32
C SER A 78 2.52 -2.07 -36.08
N ILE A 79 3.26 -1.05 -36.52
CA ILE A 79 2.74 0.07 -37.31
C ILE A 79 2.33 -0.41 -38.71
N SER A 80 3.17 -1.24 -39.34
CA SER A 80 2.87 -1.81 -40.65
C SER A 80 1.63 -2.71 -40.64
N SER A 81 1.52 -3.60 -39.65
CA SER A 81 0.33 -4.47 -39.51
C SER A 81 -0.92 -3.66 -39.20
N PHE A 82 -0.85 -2.67 -38.29
CA PHE A 82 -1.95 -1.75 -38.02
C PHE A 82 -2.41 -0.99 -39.26
N SER A 83 -1.48 -0.47 -40.05
CA SER A 83 -1.80 0.23 -41.29
C SER A 83 -2.47 -0.67 -42.34
N LEU A 84 -2.22 -1.99 -42.30
CA LEU A 84 -2.79 -2.96 -43.24
C LEU A 84 -4.15 -3.51 -42.78
N SER A 85 -4.32 -3.79 -41.49
CA SER A 85 -5.53 -4.47 -40.99
C SER A 85 -6.48 -3.58 -40.19
N GLY A 86 -6.09 -2.35 -39.83
CA GLY A 86 -6.89 -1.43 -38.99
C GLY A 86 -7.05 -1.87 -37.53
N GLU A 87 -6.81 -3.13 -37.22
CA GLU A 87 -6.76 -3.66 -35.86
C GLU A 87 -5.37 -3.48 -35.24
N VAL A 88 -5.31 -2.83 -34.08
CA VAL A 88 -4.13 -2.93 -33.22
C VAL A 88 -4.13 -4.33 -32.62
N ARG A 89 -3.27 -5.22 -33.12
CA ARG A 89 -2.88 -6.40 -32.35
C ARG A 89 -2.14 -5.92 -31.11
N THR A 90 -2.86 -5.67 -30.02
CA THR A 90 -2.35 -5.86 -28.66
C THR A 90 -2.10 -7.36 -28.48
N GLY A 91 -1.19 -7.91 -29.29
CA GLY A 91 -0.46 -9.11 -28.92
C GLY A 91 0.22 -8.82 -27.59
N ASP A 92 0.47 -9.86 -26.82
CA ASP A 92 1.14 -9.86 -25.52
C ASP A 92 2.57 -9.31 -25.64
N TRP A 93 2.71 -8.02 -25.96
CA TRP A 93 3.94 -7.26 -25.88
C TRP A 93 4.17 -7.12 -24.39
N GLY A 94 5.21 -7.77 -23.86
CA GLY A 94 5.53 -7.88 -22.44
C GLY A 94 5.84 -6.57 -21.70
N GLY A 95 5.14 -5.47 -22.01
CA GLY A 95 4.94 -4.38 -21.10
C GLY A 95 4.25 -4.87 -19.82
N PRO A 96 4.44 -4.18 -18.68
CA PRO A 96 3.85 -4.61 -17.44
C PRO A 96 2.33 -4.69 -17.60
N LYS A 97 1.77 -5.90 -17.60
CA LYS A 97 0.32 -6.12 -17.56
C LYS A 97 -0.18 -5.32 -16.36
N ILE A 98 -0.86 -4.19 -16.59
CA ILE A 98 -1.45 -3.39 -15.52
C ILE A 98 -2.52 -4.28 -14.90
N ARG A 99 -2.15 -4.97 -13.81
CA ARG A 99 -3.05 -5.90 -13.14
C ARG A 99 -4.21 -5.10 -12.57
N ARG A 100 -5.44 -5.50 -12.88
CA ARG A 100 -6.64 -4.85 -12.32
C ARG A 100 -6.57 -4.88 -10.79
N SER A 101 -6.88 -3.76 -10.13
CA SER A 101 -6.96 -3.72 -8.68
C SER A 101 -8.15 -4.54 -8.18
N ILE A 102 -8.09 -5.03 -6.94
CA ILE A 102 -9.21 -5.78 -6.34
C ILE A 102 -10.47 -4.90 -6.32
N ASP A 103 -10.32 -3.62 -5.97
CA ASP A 103 -11.42 -2.65 -5.99
C ASP A 103 -12.09 -2.51 -7.36
N ALA A 104 -11.31 -2.50 -8.45
CA ALA A 104 -11.87 -2.42 -9.79
C ALA A 104 -12.70 -3.66 -10.15
N ILE A 105 -12.17 -4.85 -9.83
CA ILE A 105 -12.87 -6.13 -10.07
C ILE A 105 -14.16 -6.18 -9.27
N VAL A 106 -14.14 -5.78 -8.00
CA VAL A 106 -15.32 -5.82 -7.14
C VAL A 106 -16.37 -4.82 -7.63
N LYS A 107 -15.98 -3.62 -8.06
CA LYS A 107 -16.91 -2.63 -8.63
C LYS A 107 -17.62 -3.16 -9.88
N GLU A 108 -16.88 -3.78 -10.80
CA GLU A 108 -17.43 -4.41 -12.01
C GLU A 108 -18.45 -5.50 -11.66
N VAL A 109 -18.15 -6.36 -10.68
CA VAL A 109 -19.09 -7.40 -10.24
C VAL A 109 -20.36 -6.79 -9.64
N LEU A 110 -20.22 -5.72 -8.85
CA LEU A 110 -21.33 -5.06 -8.16
C LEU A 110 -22.32 -4.37 -9.12
N GLU A 111 -21.95 -4.09 -10.37
CA GLU A 111 -22.89 -3.60 -11.39
C GLU A 111 -24.06 -4.57 -11.60
N ASN A 112 -23.84 -5.86 -11.39
CA ASN A 112 -24.87 -6.90 -11.48
C ASN A 112 -25.70 -7.08 -10.19
N TYR A 113 -25.36 -6.37 -9.11
CA TYR A 113 -25.99 -6.49 -7.79
C TYR A 113 -26.47 -5.11 -7.28
N PRO A 114 -27.62 -4.62 -7.76
CA PRO A 114 -28.11 -3.30 -7.35
C PRO A 114 -28.38 -3.25 -5.84
N GLY A 115 -28.00 -2.13 -5.20
CA GLY A 115 -28.18 -1.91 -3.76
C GLY A 115 -27.08 -2.49 -2.86
N VAL A 116 -26.09 -3.21 -3.42
CA VAL A 116 -24.95 -3.74 -2.65
C VAL A 116 -23.74 -2.83 -2.84
N THR A 117 -23.22 -2.27 -1.75
CA THR A 117 -22.02 -1.42 -1.74
C THR A 117 -20.76 -2.23 -1.42
N VAL A 118 -19.58 -1.66 -1.70
CA VAL A 118 -18.29 -2.28 -1.33
C VAL A 118 -18.17 -2.51 0.18
N ASP A 119 -18.70 -1.60 0.99
CA ASP A 119 -18.72 -1.75 2.46
C ASP A 119 -19.58 -2.96 2.88
N ASN A 120 -20.73 -3.17 2.25
CA ASN A 120 -21.57 -4.35 2.49
C ASN A 120 -20.79 -5.65 2.23
N ILE A 121 -19.97 -5.68 1.18
CA ILE A 121 -19.12 -6.83 0.82
C ILE A 121 -18.05 -7.09 1.89
N GLN A 122 -17.41 -6.06 2.44
CA GLN A 122 -16.41 -6.21 3.51
C GLN A 122 -17.04 -6.46 4.90
N SER A 123 -18.30 -6.09 5.08
CA SER A 123 -19.02 -6.22 6.36
C SER A 123 -19.08 -7.67 6.86
N VAL A 124 -19.38 -7.83 8.16
CA VAL A 124 -19.58 -9.14 8.80
C VAL A 124 -20.96 -9.73 8.49
N ARG A 125 -21.89 -8.91 7.96
CA ARG A 125 -23.29 -9.28 7.74
C ARG A 125 -23.41 -10.40 6.69
N ARG A 126 -24.32 -11.34 6.94
CA ARG A 126 -24.57 -12.53 6.11
C ARG A 126 -26.02 -12.63 5.65
N THR A 127 -26.61 -11.49 5.26
CA THR A 127 -27.96 -11.48 4.68
C THR A 127 -27.96 -12.12 3.29
N HIS A 128 -29.10 -12.70 2.91
CA HIS A 128 -29.26 -13.37 1.63
C HIS A 128 -28.93 -12.47 0.43
N ASP A 129 -29.13 -11.15 0.55
CA ASP A 129 -28.89 -10.20 -0.55
C ASP A 129 -27.40 -9.96 -0.80
N ILE A 130 -26.56 -10.02 0.24
CA ILE A 130 -25.12 -9.68 0.17
C ILE A 130 -24.25 -10.91 -0.05
N VAL A 131 -24.64 -12.06 0.53
CA VAL A 131 -23.86 -13.31 0.46
C VAL A 131 -23.53 -13.76 -0.98
N PRO A 132 -24.49 -13.82 -1.94
CA PRO A 132 -24.19 -14.24 -3.30
C PRO A 132 -23.25 -13.25 -3.99
N ALA A 133 -23.48 -11.93 -3.85
CA ALA A 133 -22.62 -10.90 -4.43
C ALA A 133 -21.17 -11.03 -3.93
N ARG A 134 -20.98 -11.22 -2.62
CA ARG A 134 -19.65 -11.41 -2.01
C ARG A 134 -18.96 -12.67 -2.53
N ARG A 135 -19.71 -13.76 -2.68
CA ARG A 135 -19.17 -15.03 -3.17
C ARG A 135 -18.67 -14.90 -4.61
N VAL A 136 -19.44 -14.26 -5.48
CA VAL A 136 -19.03 -13.97 -6.86
C VAL A 136 -17.82 -13.04 -6.89
N CYS A 137 -17.79 -11.99 -6.06
CA CYS A 137 -16.63 -11.11 -5.94
C CYS A 137 -15.35 -11.88 -5.58
N MET A 138 -15.40 -12.76 -4.58
CA MET A 138 -14.26 -13.58 -4.18
C MET A 138 -13.77 -14.49 -5.31
N PHE A 139 -14.70 -15.12 -6.04
CA PHE A 139 -14.37 -15.97 -7.18
C PHE A 139 -13.75 -15.18 -8.34
N GLU A 140 -14.30 -14.03 -8.70
CA GLU A 140 -13.76 -13.21 -9.80
C GLU A 140 -12.38 -12.64 -9.48
N VAL A 141 -12.14 -12.23 -8.22
CA VAL A 141 -10.80 -11.82 -7.78
C VAL A 141 -9.82 -13.00 -7.86
N TYR A 142 -10.20 -14.18 -7.39
CA TYR A 142 -9.36 -15.38 -7.50
C TYR A 142 -9.03 -15.73 -8.96
N ARG A 143 -10.02 -15.63 -9.87
CA ARG A 143 -9.86 -15.92 -11.30
C ARG A 143 -8.97 -14.92 -12.01
N GLN A 144 -9.13 -13.63 -11.73
CA GLN A 144 -8.42 -12.55 -12.44
C GLN A 144 -7.05 -12.23 -11.83
N ARG A 145 -6.82 -12.58 -10.56
CA ARG A 145 -5.59 -12.32 -9.81
C ARG A 145 -4.99 -13.62 -9.26
N PRO A 146 -4.47 -14.50 -10.13
CA PRO A 146 -3.81 -15.74 -9.71
C PRO A 146 -2.49 -15.49 -8.94
N ASP A 147 -2.00 -14.25 -8.95
CA ASP A 147 -0.84 -13.82 -8.18
C ASP A 147 -1.10 -13.66 -6.68
N LEU A 148 -2.37 -13.50 -6.29
CA LEU A 148 -2.75 -13.35 -4.89
C LEU A 148 -3.03 -14.70 -4.26
N SER A 149 -2.46 -14.93 -3.08
CA SER A 149 -2.81 -16.11 -2.28
C SER A 149 -4.21 -15.96 -1.66
N LEU A 150 -4.86 -17.09 -1.34
CA LEU A 150 -6.18 -17.07 -0.69
C LEU A 150 -6.21 -16.23 0.60
N PRO A 151 -5.18 -16.26 1.48
CA PRO A 151 -5.11 -15.36 2.63
C PRO A 151 -5.03 -13.88 2.28
N MET A 152 -4.32 -13.50 1.20
CA MET A 152 -4.24 -12.11 0.77
C MET A 152 -5.58 -11.59 0.25
N ILE A 153 -6.29 -12.40 -0.54
CA ILE A 153 -7.65 -12.08 -1.00
C ILE A 153 -8.56 -11.92 0.22
N ALA A 154 -8.54 -12.87 1.14
CA ALA A 154 -9.38 -12.86 2.32
C ALA A 154 -9.13 -11.65 3.24
N ARG A 155 -7.87 -11.20 3.35
CA ARG A 155 -7.50 -9.99 4.10
C ARG A 155 -8.19 -8.75 3.55
N TRP A 156 -8.30 -8.61 2.23
CA TRP A 156 -9.03 -7.49 1.60
C TRP A 156 -10.52 -7.55 1.93
N PHE A 157 -11.13 -8.74 1.88
CA PHE A 157 -12.54 -8.95 2.23
C PHE A 157 -12.83 -8.92 3.76
N ARG A 158 -11.80 -8.79 4.61
CA ARG A 158 -11.89 -8.93 6.07
C ARG A 158 -12.56 -10.26 6.48
N LYS A 159 -12.09 -11.36 5.91
CA LYS A 159 -12.58 -12.73 6.12
C LYS A 159 -11.43 -13.73 6.22
N ASP A 160 -11.76 -14.98 6.57
CA ASP A 160 -10.83 -16.09 6.60
C ASP A 160 -10.60 -16.67 5.20
N HIS A 161 -9.38 -17.15 4.94
CA HIS A 161 -8.99 -17.74 3.66
C HIS A 161 -9.82 -18.98 3.28
N THR A 162 -10.33 -19.73 4.27
CA THR A 162 -11.27 -20.85 4.08
C THR A 162 -12.61 -20.37 3.52
N THR A 163 -13.04 -19.15 3.83
CA THR A 163 -14.25 -18.55 3.26
C THR A 163 -14.08 -18.30 1.76
N VAL A 164 -12.90 -17.83 1.35
CA VAL A 164 -12.57 -17.63 -0.07
C VAL A 164 -12.51 -18.98 -0.78
N LEU A 165 -11.87 -19.99 -0.18
CA LEU A 165 -11.83 -21.35 -0.72
C LEU A 165 -13.25 -21.92 -0.93
N TYR A 166 -14.12 -21.80 0.07
CA TYR A 166 -15.52 -22.20 -0.04
C TYR A 166 -16.24 -21.45 -1.17
N ALA A 167 -16.07 -20.13 -1.26
CA ALA A 167 -16.69 -19.31 -2.29
C ALA A 167 -16.27 -19.77 -3.69
N VAL A 168 -14.98 -20.03 -3.90
CA VAL A 168 -14.43 -20.50 -5.17
C VAL A 168 -15.02 -21.86 -5.54
N ASN A 169 -15.01 -22.83 -4.64
CA ASN A 169 -15.55 -24.16 -4.91
C ASN A 169 -17.05 -24.13 -5.19
N LYS A 170 -17.79 -23.28 -4.46
CA LYS A 170 -19.24 -23.13 -4.65
C LYS A 170 -19.57 -22.50 -5.99
N GLU A 171 -18.84 -21.46 -6.41
CA GLU A 171 -19.03 -20.84 -7.74
C GLU A 171 -18.61 -21.76 -8.88
N LYS A 172 -17.50 -22.50 -8.74
CA LYS A 172 -17.10 -23.54 -9.70
C LYS A 172 -18.20 -24.59 -9.90
N SER A 173 -18.75 -25.10 -8.80
CA SER A 173 -19.85 -26.06 -8.83
C SER A 173 -21.11 -25.48 -9.49
N LEU A 174 -21.48 -24.24 -9.18
CA LEU A 174 -22.65 -23.58 -9.79
C LEU A 174 -22.47 -23.32 -11.28
N ARG A 175 -21.25 -23.01 -11.72
CA ARG A 175 -20.91 -22.76 -13.13
C ARG A 175 -20.59 -24.05 -13.91
N GLY A 176 -20.57 -25.21 -13.25
CA GLY A 176 -20.20 -26.49 -13.87
C GLY A 176 -18.74 -26.58 -14.32
N ILE A 177 -17.86 -25.76 -13.74
CA ILE A 177 -16.42 -25.75 -14.04
C ILE A 177 -15.76 -26.78 -13.10
N ALA A 178 -15.36 -27.92 -13.65
CA ALA A 178 -14.61 -28.95 -12.93
C ALA A 178 -13.18 -28.48 -12.61
#